data_AF-A0A4Q3EHH0-F1
#
_entry.id   AF-A0A4Q3EHH0-F1
#
_cell.length_a   1.000
_cell.length_b   1.000
_cell.length_c   1.000
_cell.angle_alpha   90.00
_cell.angle_beta   90.00
_cell.angle_gamma   90.00
#
_symmetry.space_group_name_H-M   'P 1'
#
loop_
_entity.id
_entity.type
_entity.pdbx_description
1 polymer ?
#
loop_
_entity_poly.entity_id
_entity_poly.type
_entity_poly.pdbx_seq_one_letter_code
_entity_poly.pdbx_strand_id
1 'polypeptide(L)'
;EGANPYDPNTKVTVSVMPKVISFAPATGKTGDTIVITGVNFTGATAVAFGSKPAASFVVNSDTSISAVIGSGSTGTISVTNAKGTKALVGFTYIPPTPPVENANLALNKPASASTSFNDPQLSVDGNIGTRWSLAAATEGEWYQVDLQSVKKINRIDIKWEGAYASEYKLQVSTDNVTFTTVFSTDASPGGDVSHSFTAADARYVKILLIKGALPYPMSFWEFEVYADPPPVNLALNKTATASTSFNDPQLSIDGNIGTRWSIAAATDNEWYKVDLGKNETVGRVDIKWEGAYSTEYAIQVSTDDVVYTTVFSTTTSTGGDVSHSFTAVDARYVKILLIKAALPYPTSFWEFEIYKK
;
A
#
# COMPACT_ATOMS: atom_id res chain seq x y z
N GLU A 1 46.46 28.69 36.84
CA GLU A 1 45.48 29.53 37.53
C GLU A 1 44.29 28.65 37.90
N GLY A 2 44.17 28.30 39.19
CA GLY A 2 43.09 27.45 39.69
C GLY A 2 41.95 28.32 40.18
N ALA A 3 40.73 28.03 39.72
CA ALA A 3 39.52 28.73 40.19
C ALA A 3 39.40 28.59 41.71
N ASN A 4 39.18 29.72 42.40
CA ASN A 4 38.94 29.77 43.84
C ASN A 4 37.57 29.14 44.15
N PRO A 5 37.49 27.99 44.83
CA PRO A 5 36.22 27.32 45.13
C PRO A 5 35.35 28.05 46.16
N TYR A 6 35.79 29.21 46.68
CA TYR A 6 35.10 30.00 47.69
C TYR A 6 34.70 31.42 47.23
N ASP A 7 34.72 31.73 45.93
CA ASP A 7 34.19 33.01 45.45
C ASP A 7 32.65 33.02 45.53
N PRO A 8 32.03 33.85 46.41
CA PRO A 8 30.58 33.92 46.58
C PRO A 8 29.85 34.50 45.35
N ASN A 9 30.58 35.06 44.38
CA ASN A 9 30.04 35.52 43.10
C ASN A 9 30.09 34.44 42.00
N THR A 10 30.63 33.26 42.28
CA THR A 10 30.57 32.13 41.35
C THR A 10 29.12 31.65 41.29
N LYS A 11 28.44 31.92 40.18
CA LYS A 11 27.07 31.45 39.94
C LYS A 11 27.07 29.90 39.90
N VAL A 12 26.81 29.26 41.04
CA VAL A 12 26.57 27.82 41.12
C VAL A 12 25.21 27.55 40.46
N THR A 13 25.23 27.32 39.16
CA THR A 13 24.06 26.84 38.44
C THR A 13 24.00 25.33 38.64
N VAL A 14 23.14 24.89 39.54
CA VAL A 14 22.79 23.47 39.65
C VAL A 14 22.01 23.13 38.36
N SER A 15 22.73 22.67 37.34
CA SER A 15 22.10 22.14 36.12
C SER A 15 21.20 20.97 36.52
N VAL A 16 19.91 21.08 36.22
CA VAL A 16 18.89 20.06 36.52
C VAL A 16 18.51 19.30 35.24
N MET A 17 17.78 18.18 35.39
CA MET A 17 17.24 17.44 34.24
C MET A 17 16.39 18.37 33.35
N PRO A 18 16.37 18.13 32.01
CA PRO A 18 15.55 18.92 31.11
C PRO A 18 14.07 18.70 31.43
N LYS A 19 13.21 19.68 31.12
CA LYS A 19 11.75 19.49 31.17
C LYS A 19 11.14 20.02 29.88
N VAL A 20 10.51 19.13 29.12
CA VAL A 20 9.72 19.50 27.94
C VAL A 20 8.34 19.94 28.41
N ILE A 21 7.93 21.16 28.05
CA ILE A 21 6.64 21.77 28.43
C ILE A 21 5.64 21.69 27.27
N SER A 22 6.09 21.99 26.05
CA SER A 22 5.29 21.89 24.83
C SER A 22 6.17 21.73 23.61
N PHE A 23 5.56 21.39 22.48
CA PHE A 23 6.21 21.37 21.18
C PHE A 23 5.21 21.72 20.07
N ALA A 24 5.70 22.30 18.97
CA ALA A 24 4.88 22.64 17.82
C ALA A 24 5.67 22.55 16.50
N PRO A 25 5.05 22.04 15.41
CA PRO A 25 3.74 21.37 15.38
C PRO A 25 3.72 20.04 16.17
N ALA A 26 2.53 19.57 16.57
CA ALA A 26 2.36 18.27 17.24
C ALA A 26 2.39 17.08 16.25
N THR A 27 2.44 17.38 14.95
CA THR A 27 2.47 16.38 13.88
C THR A 27 3.49 16.81 12.82
N GLY A 28 4.27 15.87 12.27
CA GLY A 28 5.25 16.17 11.23
C GLY A 28 5.84 14.93 10.56
N LYS A 29 6.41 15.13 9.38
CA LYS A 29 7.12 14.10 8.58
C LYS A 29 8.63 14.34 8.58
N THR A 30 9.39 13.41 8.00
CA THR A 30 10.84 13.54 7.83
C THR A 30 11.20 14.86 7.13
N GLY A 31 12.17 15.59 7.70
CA GLY A 31 12.60 16.90 7.21
C GLY A 31 11.88 18.09 7.84
N ASP A 32 10.70 17.90 8.44
CA ASP A 32 10.01 18.97 9.15
C ASP A 32 10.78 19.36 10.42
N THR A 33 10.67 20.63 10.82
CA THR A 33 11.26 21.15 12.06
C THR A 33 10.20 21.31 13.13
N ILE A 34 10.46 20.76 14.31
CA ILE A 34 9.64 20.93 15.52
C ILE A 34 10.36 21.88 16.48
N VAL A 35 9.65 22.89 16.97
CA VAL A 35 10.11 23.75 18.05
C VAL A 35 9.67 23.15 19.37
N ILE A 36 10.63 22.89 20.26
CA ILE A 36 10.43 22.31 21.59
C ILE A 36 10.63 23.42 22.62
N THR A 37 9.63 23.64 23.47
CA THR A 37 9.66 24.63 24.54
C THR A 37 9.77 23.94 25.89
N GLY A 38 10.66 24.42 26.76
CA GLY A 38 10.95 23.79 28.04
C GLY A 38 11.86 24.61 28.92
N VAL A 39 12.63 23.92 29.76
CA VAL A 39 13.66 24.49 30.65
C VAL A 39 14.85 23.53 30.76
N ASN A 40 16.04 24.08 31.06
CA ASN A 40 17.30 23.36 31.25
C ASN A 40 17.81 22.64 29.99
N PHE A 41 17.64 23.27 28.84
CA PHE A 41 18.10 22.78 27.54
C PHE A 41 19.55 23.15 27.21
N THR A 42 20.17 24.08 27.93
CA THR A 42 21.58 24.39 27.76
C THR A 42 22.42 23.13 28.03
N GLY A 43 23.24 22.74 27.05
CA GLY A 43 24.02 21.49 27.12
C GLY A 43 23.21 20.22 26.81
N ALA A 44 22.05 20.34 26.16
CA ALA A 44 21.34 19.18 25.63
C ALA A 44 22.22 18.45 24.60
N THR A 45 22.28 17.12 24.73
CA THR A 45 23.11 16.22 23.91
C THR A 45 22.31 15.34 22.97
N ALA A 46 21.00 15.20 23.18
CA ALA A 46 20.14 14.46 22.27
C ALA A 46 18.68 14.94 22.30
N VAL A 47 18.03 14.83 21.15
CA VAL A 47 16.58 14.96 20.98
C VAL A 47 16.08 13.73 20.22
N ALA A 48 14.90 13.21 20.58
CA ALA A 48 14.26 12.10 19.88
C ALA A 48 12.75 12.30 19.71
N PHE A 49 12.22 11.77 18.60
CA PHE A 49 10.80 11.70 18.24
C PHE A 49 10.32 10.25 18.33
N GLY A 50 9.54 9.93 19.36
CA GLY A 50 9.25 8.56 19.77
C GLY A 50 10.52 7.87 20.24
N SER A 51 10.83 6.69 19.67
CA SER A 51 12.05 5.93 19.95
C SER A 51 13.21 6.26 19.00
N LYS A 52 13.05 7.26 18.12
CA LYS A 52 14.00 7.56 17.04
C LYS A 52 14.70 8.91 17.25
N PRO A 53 16.03 8.98 17.12
CA PRO A 53 16.76 10.25 17.27
C PRO A 53 16.31 11.26 16.22
N ALA A 54 16.36 12.55 16.58
CA ALA A 54 16.23 13.65 15.63
C ALA A 54 17.37 13.57 14.59
N ALA A 55 17.10 13.99 13.35
CA ALA A 55 18.14 14.06 12.32
C ALA A 55 19.20 15.11 12.69
N SER A 56 18.76 16.22 13.26
CA SER A 56 19.59 17.27 13.84
C SER A 56 18.77 18.08 14.85
N PHE A 57 19.44 18.85 15.70
CA PHE A 57 18.78 19.85 16.54
C PHE A 57 19.72 21.00 16.86
N VAL A 58 19.14 22.16 17.17
CA VAL A 58 19.84 23.37 17.61
C VAL A 58 19.23 23.82 18.93
N VAL A 59 20.07 24.01 19.94
CA VAL A 59 19.67 24.63 21.21
C VAL A 59 19.69 26.15 21.01
N ASN A 60 18.51 26.76 20.89
CA ASN A 60 18.37 28.19 20.65
C ASN A 60 18.56 29.00 21.95
N SER A 61 18.06 28.44 23.06
CA SER A 61 18.17 29.00 24.41
C SER A 61 17.99 27.90 25.45
N ASP A 62 18.12 28.22 26.74
CA ASP A 62 17.83 27.27 27.81
C ASP A 62 16.37 26.77 27.84
N THR A 63 15.48 27.44 27.11
CA THR A 63 14.04 27.16 27.05
C THR A 63 13.53 26.76 25.67
N SER A 64 14.38 26.74 24.64
CA SER A 64 13.97 26.45 23.26
C SER A 64 14.99 25.61 22.48
N ILE A 65 14.50 24.57 21.81
CA ILE A 65 15.25 23.76 20.85
C ILE A 65 14.47 23.71 19.53
N SER A 66 15.17 23.83 18.40
CA SER A 66 14.64 23.48 17.07
C SER A 66 15.20 22.13 16.65
N ALA A 67 14.36 21.13 16.42
CA ALA A 67 14.78 19.77 16.06
C ALA A 67 14.17 19.31 14.74
N VAL A 68 14.99 18.75 13.85
CA VAL A 68 14.58 18.24 12.55
C VAL A 68 14.23 16.77 12.66
N ILE A 69 13.06 16.39 12.16
CA ILE A 69 12.58 15.01 12.19
C ILE A 69 13.40 14.15 11.22
N GLY A 70 14.03 13.10 11.73
CA GLY A 70 14.63 12.01 10.95
C GLY A 70 13.60 10.97 10.54
N SER A 71 13.86 9.69 10.83
CA SER A 71 12.90 8.59 10.63
C SER A 71 11.91 8.47 11.81
N GLY A 72 11.34 9.59 12.29
CA GLY A 72 10.63 9.70 13.58
C GLY A 72 9.60 8.60 13.89
N SER A 73 9.07 8.58 15.11
CA SER A 73 7.96 7.69 15.49
C SER A 73 6.93 8.43 16.33
N THR A 74 5.66 8.06 16.19
CA THR A 74 4.59 8.57 17.03
C THR A 74 4.86 8.22 18.49
N GLY A 75 4.56 9.16 19.39
CA GLY A 75 4.75 8.98 20.82
C GLY A 75 5.24 10.25 21.51
N THR A 76 6.40 10.15 22.17
CA THR A 76 6.96 11.26 22.96
C THR A 76 8.02 12.05 22.20
N ILE A 77 8.14 13.35 22.47
CA ILE A 77 9.38 14.08 22.22
C ILE A 77 10.23 14.08 23.49
N SER A 78 11.49 13.67 23.38
CA SER A 78 12.43 13.65 24.51
C SER A 78 13.65 14.53 24.27
N VAL A 79 14.16 15.10 25.35
CA VAL A 79 15.40 15.89 25.40
C VAL A 79 16.30 15.29 26.48
N THR A 80 17.59 15.15 26.17
CA THR A 80 18.62 14.63 27.07
C THR A 80 19.69 15.69 27.31
N ASN A 81 20.09 15.88 28.57
CA ASN A 81 21.29 16.64 28.94
C ASN A 81 22.18 15.79 29.86
N ALA A 82 23.28 16.34 30.38
CA ALA A 82 24.22 15.63 31.25
C ALA A 82 23.62 15.05 32.54
N LYS A 83 22.41 15.47 32.94
CA LYS A 83 21.71 14.96 34.14
C LYS A 83 20.67 13.90 33.81
N GLY A 84 20.31 13.71 32.55
CA GLY A 84 19.39 12.66 32.11
C GLY A 84 18.40 13.13 31.05
N THR A 85 17.37 12.31 30.85
CA THR A 85 16.36 12.45 29.80
C THR A 85 14.98 12.69 30.39
N LYS A 86 14.21 13.60 29.78
CA LYS A 86 12.77 13.73 30.02
C LYS A 86 12.03 13.85 28.71
N ALA A 87 10.76 13.44 28.74
CA ALA A 87 9.93 13.33 27.55
C ALA A 87 8.51 13.86 27.82
N LEU A 88 7.87 14.33 26.76
CA LEU A 88 6.46 14.74 26.74
C LEU A 88 5.73 13.96 25.65
N VAL A 89 4.59 13.36 25.98
CA VAL A 89 3.71 12.63 25.04
C VAL A 89 2.98 13.58 24.09
N GLY A 90 2.52 13.07 22.94
CA GLY A 90 1.57 13.78 22.07
C GLY A 90 2.11 14.16 20.69
N PHE A 91 3.26 13.62 20.28
CA PHE A 91 3.77 13.81 18.93
C PHE A 91 3.27 12.71 17.99
N THR A 92 2.76 13.09 16.83
CA THR A 92 2.32 12.18 15.77
C THR A 92 3.29 12.27 14.58
N TYR A 93 3.99 11.19 14.29
CA TYR A 93 4.83 11.13 13.10
C TYR A 93 3.97 10.77 11.89
N ILE A 94 4.11 11.53 10.81
CA ILE A 94 3.56 11.17 9.50
C ILE A 94 4.64 10.37 8.77
N PRO A 95 4.54 9.04 8.69
CA PRO A 95 5.47 8.25 7.91
C PRO A 95 5.37 8.64 6.43
N PRO A 96 6.48 8.58 5.68
CA PRO A 96 6.40 8.72 4.23
C PRO A 96 5.42 7.68 3.72
N THR A 97 4.49 8.09 2.85
CA THR A 97 3.69 7.13 2.10
C THR A 97 4.68 6.27 1.31
N PRO A 98 4.73 4.95 1.52
CA PRO A 98 5.63 4.12 0.72
C PRO A 98 5.28 4.30 -0.77
N PRO A 99 6.21 4.10 -1.71
CA PRO A 99 5.86 4.02 -3.13
C PRO A 99 4.69 3.04 -3.28
N VAL A 100 3.67 3.36 -4.07
CA VAL A 100 2.62 2.36 -4.41
C VAL A 100 3.34 1.24 -5.15
N GLU A 101 3.47 0.07 -4.51
CA GLU A 101 3.93 -1.13 -5.17
C GLU A 101 2.93 -1.42 -6.29
N ASN A 102 3.42 -1.51 -7.53
CA ASN A 102 2.60 -1.75 -8.70
C ASN A 102 1.56 -0.65 -9.03
N ALA A 103 1.96 0.64 -8.97
CA ALA A 103 1.11 1.74 -9.44
C ALA A 103 0.72 1.56 -10.92
N ASN A 104 -0.56 1.74 -11.25
CA ASN A 104 -0.99 1.85 -12.65
C ASN A 104 -0.35 3.12 -13.26
N LEU A 105 0.65 2.91 -14.10
CA LEU A 105 1.41 3.95 -14.78
C LEU A 105 0.58 4.70 -15.83
N ALA A 106 -0.49 4.08 -16.34
CA ALA A 106 -1.42 4.68 -17.27
C ALA A 106 -2.46 5.57 -16.57
N LEU A 107 -2.64 5.46 -15.25
CA LEU A 107 -3.65 6.22 -14.51
C LEU A 107 -3.49 7.74 -14.73
N ASN A 108 -4.57 8.36 -15.17
CA ASN A 108 -4.72 9.76 -15.54
C ASN A 108 -3.68 10.25 -16.55
N LYS A 109 -3.18 9.35 -17.41
CA LYS A 109 -2.28 9.70 -18.51
C LYS A 109 -3.05 9.98 -19.79
N PRO A 110 -2.55 10.85 -20.68
CA PRO A 110 -3.19 11.13 -21.95
C PRO A 110 -3.44 9.86 -22.75
N ALA A 111 -4.70 9.67 -23.13
CA ALA A 111 -5.15 8.59 -23.99
C ALA A 111 -5.58 9.11 -25.36
N SER A 112 -5.45 8.27 -26.38
CA SER A 112 -5.91 8.56 -27.75
C SER A 112 -6.27 7.26 -28.47
N ALA A 113 -7.07 7.35 -29.51
CA ALA A 113 -7.44 6.20 -30.33
C ALA A 113 -7.61 6.61 -31.80
N SER A 114 -7.63 5.62 -32.70
CA SER A 114 -7.89 5.84 -34.13
C SER A 114 -9.30 6.35 -34.41
N THR A 115 -10.28 5.86 -33.65
CA THR A 115 -11.68 6.25 -33.70
C THR A 115 -12.30 6.17 -32.32
N SER A 116 -13.35 6.93 -32.04
CA SER A 116 -13.91 7.04 -30.69
C SER A 116 -15.37 7.46 -30.73
N PHE A 117 -16.24 6.70 -30.06
CA PHE A 117 -17.60 7.13 -29.76
C PHE A 117 -17.61 8.16 -28.60
N ASN A 118 -16.71 7.95 -27.64
CA ASN A 118 -16.56 8.74 -26.42
C ASN A 118 -15.08 8.93 -26.08
N ASP A 119 -14.81 9.72 -25.04
CA ASP A 119 -13.45 10.13 -24.68
C ASP A 119 -12.54 8.92 -24.33
N PRO A 120 -11.40 8.73 -25.02
CA PRO A 120 -10.37 7.75 -24.66
C PRO A 120 -9.92 7.80 -23.21
N GLN A 121 -9.95 8.98 -22.59
CA GLN A 121 -9.52 9.18 -21.21
C GLN A 121 -10.33 8.36 -20.19
N LEU A 122 -11.54 7.92 -20.55
CA LEU A 122 -12.42 7.11 -19.71
C LEU A 122 -11.93 5.68 -19.44
N SER A 123 -10.78 5.29 -20.00
CA SER A 123 -10.20 3.96 -19.79
C SER A 123 -8.85 3.97 -19.09
N VAL A 124 -8.53 5.10 -18.48
CA VAL A 124 -7.33 5.33 -17.66
C VAL A 124 -7.67 6.23 -16.48
N ASP A 125 -8.93 6.30 -16.08
CA ASP A 125 -9.41 7.19 -15.00
C ASP A 125 -9.54 6.45 -13.66
N GLY A 126 -9.41 5.12 -13.67
CA GLY A 126 -9.50 4.25 -12.50
C GLY A 126 -10.95 3.95 -12.09
N ASN A 127 -11.92 4.22 -12.96
CA ASN A 127 -13.34 4.02 -12.69
C ASN A 127 -13.95 2.94 -13.58
N ILE A 128 -14.19 1.77 -13.00
CA ILE A 128 -14.82 0.61 -13.69
C ILE A 128 -16.27 0.82 -14.14
N GLY A 129 -16.87 1.99 -13.87
CA GLY A 129 -18.18 2.40 -14.39
C GLY A 129 -18.13 3.25 -15.66
N THR A 130 -16.95 3.66 -16.10
CA THR A 130 -16.70 4.44 -17.32
C THR A 130 -15.82 3.66 -18.29
N ARG A 131 -16.01 3.86 -19.60
CA ARG A 131 -15.29 3.10 -20.62
C ARG A 131 -14.99 3.94 -21.84
N TRP A 132 -13.98 3.52 -22.59
CA TRP A 132 -13.79 3.93 -23.97
C TRP A 132 -14.45 2.93 -24.95
N SER A 133 -14.81 3.42 -26.15
CA SER A 133 -15.39 2.62 -27.25
C SER A 133 -14.91 3.10 -28.61
N LEU A 134 -14.73 2.17 -29.54
CA LEU A 134 -14.72 2.49 -30.97
C LEU A 134 -16.04 3.17 -31.39
N ALA A 135 -15.97 4.05 -32.40
CA ALA A 135 -17.17 4.74 -32.94
C ALA A 135 -18.09 3.80 -33.75
N ALA A 136 -17.53 2.74 -34.32
CA ALA A 136 -18.24 1.73 -35.10
C ALA A 136 -17.57 0.36 -34.93
N ALA A 137 -18.25 -0.71 -35.34
CA ALA A 137 -17.70 -2.06 -35.36
C ALA A 137 -16.75 -2.24 -36.54
N THR A 138 -15.54 -1.68 -36.42
CA THR A 138 -14.45 -1.79 -37.40
C THR A 138 -13.27 -2.56 -36.84
N GLU A 139 -12.51 -3.18 -37.75
CA GLU A 139 -11.32 -3.99 -37.46
C GLU A 139 -10.04 -3.22 -37.81
N GLY A 140 -8.92 -3.55 -37.15
CA GLY A 140 -7.63 -2.88 -37.38
C GLY A 140 -7.47 -1.52 -36.69
N GLU A 141 -8.35 -1.20 -35.73
CA GLU A 141 -8.33 0.05 -34.98
C GLU A 141 -7.34 -0.01 -33.81
N TRP A 142 -6.95 1.14 -33.25
CA TRP A 142 -6.01 1.19 -32.13
C TRP A 142 -6.41 2.15 -31.03
N TYR A 143 -5.95 1.84 -29.81
CA TYR A 143 -5.98 2.72 -28.64
C TYR A 143 -4.58 2.82 -28.05
N GLN A 144 -4.21 3.98 -27.51
CA GLN A 144 -2.87 4.27 -27.02
C GLN A 144 -2.87 5.21 -25.80
N VAL A 145 -1.93 4.96 -24.88
CA VAL A 145 -1.61 5.83 -23.73
C VAL A 145 -0.20 6.42 -23.86
N ASP A 146 -0.02 7.72 -23.59
CA ASP A 146 1.29 8.37 -23.39
C ASP A 146 1.59 8.48 -21.89
N LEU A 147 2.54 7.68 -21.38
CA LEU A 147 3.03 7.67 -20.00
C LEU A 147 3.80 8.96 -19.61
N GLN A 148 3.96 9.91 -20.54
CA GLN A 148 4.64 11.22 -20.45
C GLN A 148 6.16 11.16 -20.23
N SER A 149 6.69 10.02 -19.79
CA SER A 149 8.11 9.75 -19.63
C SER A 149 8.38 8.28 -19.93
N VAL A 150 9.60 7.96 -20.35
CA VAL A 150 10.00 6.57 -20.54
C VAL A 150 10.00 5.87 -19.17
N LYS A 151 9.26 4.76 -19.08
CA LYS A 151 9.17 3.86 -17.93
C LYS A 151 9.57 2.46 -18.38
N LYS A 152 10.17 1.70 -17.48
CA LYS A 152 10.37 0.27 -17.69
C LYS A 152 9.11 -0.48 -17.25
N ILE A 153 8.42 -1.14 -18.17
CA ILE A 153 7.13 -1.81 -17.94
C ILE A 153 7.19 -3.27 -18.41
N ASN A 154 6.29 -4.10 -17.89
CA ASN A 154 6.25 -5.54 -18.16
C ASN A 154 4.88 -6.18 -17.96
N ARG A 155 3.84 -5.40 -17.61
CA ARG A 155 2.48 -5.92 -17.57
C ARG A 155 1.48 -4.88 -18.06
N ILE A 156 0.47 -5.35 -18.80
CA ILE A 156 -0.69 -4.59 -19.24
C ILE A 156 -1.93 -5.38 -18.84
N ASP A 157 -2.85 -4.74 -18.12
CA ASP A 157 -4.13 -5.32 -17.73
C ASP A 157 -5.26 -4.60 -18.50
N ILE A 158 -6.24 -5.35 -18.98
CA ILE A 158 -7.36 -4.84 -19.77
C ILE A 158 -8.65 -5.35 -19.15
N LYS A 159 -9.56 -4.43 -18.82
CA LYS A 159 -10.89 -4.75 -18.30
C LYS A 159 -11.90 -4.59 -19.43
N TRP A 160 -12.12 -5.63 -20.22
CA TRP A 160 -13.00 -5.55 -21.38
C TRP A 160 -14.47 -5.28 -20.99
N GLU A 161 -15.21 -4.59 -21.85
CA GLU A 161 -16.68 -4.67 -21.83
C GLU A 161 -17.13 -6.01 -22.45
N GLY A 162 -18.44 -6.27 -22.49
CA GLY A 162 -19.00 -7.40 -23.22
C GLY A 162 -18.64 -7.42 -24.72
N ALA A 163 -18.41 -6.27 -25.35
CA ALA A 163 -17.92 -6.17 -26.73
C ALA A 163 -16.38 -6.00 -26.74
N TYR A 164 -15.66 -7.10 -26.96
CA TYR A 164 -14.19 -7.14 -26.83
C TYR A 164 -13.50 -7.60 -28.12
N ALA A 165 -12.18 -7.40 -28.18
CA ALA A 165 -11.35 -7.95 -29.25
C ALA A 165 -11.00 -9.41 -28.98
N SER A 166 -11.35 -10.31 -29.90
CA SER A 166 -10.89 -11.71 -29.89
C SER A 166 -9.44 -11.83 -30.37
N GLU A 167 -9.02 -10.98 -31.31
CA GLU A 167 -7.63 -10.88 -31.79
C GLU A 167 -7.08 -9.47 -31.56
N TYR A 168 -5.92 -9.35 -30.93
CA TYR A 168 -5.23 -8.07 -30.75
C TYR A 168 -3.73 -8.24 -30.47
N LYS A 169 -3.00 -7.12 -30.59
CA LYS A 169 -1.59 -7.00 -30.22
C LYS A 169 -1.39 -5.89 -29.20
N LEU A 170 -0.51 -6.13 -28.24
CA LEU A 170 -0.01 -5.09 -27.34
C LEU A 170 1.37 -4.66 -27.80
N GLN A 171 1.58 -3.35 -27.87
CA GLN A 171 2.76 -2.75 -28.43
C GLN A 171 3.28 -1.62 -27.56
N VAL A 172 4.59 -1.43 -27.55
CA VAL A 172 5.28 -0.37 -26.79
C VAL A 172 6.20 0.43 -27.68
N SER A 173 6.44 1.68 -27.33
CA SER A 173 7.34 2.59 -28.04
C SER A 173 7.91 3.65 -27.10
N THR A 174 9.13 4.12 -27.35
CA THR A 174 9.72 5.29 -26.65
C THR A 174 9.53 6.60 -27.41
N ASP A 175 9.21 6.54 -28.71
CA ASP A 175 9.25 7.67 -29.64
C ASP A 175 7.91 7.96 -30.35
N ASN A 176 6.88 7.13 -30.14
CA ASN A 176 5.59 7.18 -30.81
C ASN A 176 5.63 6.94 -32.33
N VAL A 177 6.73 6.42 -32.85
CA VAL A 177 6.94 6.15 -34.28
C VAL A 177 7.18 4.67 -34.49
N THR A 178 8.16 4.11 -33.78
CA THR A 178 8.53 2.70 -33.87
C THR A 178 7.89 1.93 -32.73
N PHE A 179 7.01 0.99 -33.07
CA PHE A 179 6.32 0.14 -32.09
C PHE A 179 6.85 -1.29 -32.12
N THR A 180 7.15 -1.82 -30.94
CA THR A 180 7.52 -3.24 -30.74
C THR A 180 6.35 -3.99 -30.14
N THR A 181 5.96 -5.11 -30.73
CA THR A 181 4.93 -6.00 -30.17
C THR A 181 5.49 -6.78 -28.99
N VAL A 182 4.83 -6.69 -27.83
CA VAL A 182 5.19 -7.39 -26.60
C VAL A 182 4.23 -8.55 -26.27
N PHE A 183 3.04 -8.56 -26.87
CA PHE A 183 2.06 -9.64 -26.73
C PHE A 183 1.14 -9.71 -27.97
N SER A 184 0.60 -10.90 -28.26
CA SER A 184 -0.40 -11.13 -29.30
C SER A 184 -1.33 -12.28 -28.90
N THR A 185 -2.59 -12.20 -29.28
CA THR A 185 -3.58 -13.28 -29.14
C THR A 185 -4.56 -13.25 -30.31
N ASP A 186 -5.10 -14.41 -30.66
CA ASP A 186 -6.14 -14.63 -31.67
C ASP A 186 -7.43 -15.25 -31.09
N ALA A 187 -7.45 -15.52 -29.78
CA ALA A 187 -8.56 -16.16 -29.08
C ALA A 187 -8.70 -15.63 -27.65
N SER A 188 -8.73 -14.30 -27.49
CA SER A 188 -9.01 -13.67 -26.19
C SER A 188 -10.37 -14.11 -25.64
N PRO A 189 -10.49 -14.43 -24.34
CA PRO A 189 -11.76 -14.79 -23.71
C PRO A 189 -12.65 -13.56 -23.40
N GLY A 190 -12.15 -12.33 -23.56
CA GLY A 190 -12.79 -11.13 -23.03
C GLY A 190 -12.68 -11.02 -21.51
N GLY A 191 -13.53 -10.22 -20.87
CA GLY A 191 -13.51 -9.99 -19.42
C GLY A 191 -12.24 -9.27 -18.95
N ASP A 192 -11.80 -9.55 -17.73
CA ASP A 192 -10.56 -9.00 -17.19
C ASP A 192 -9.39 -9.90 -17.58
N VAL A 193 -8.41 -9.34 -18.28
CA VAL A 193 -7.22 -10.06 -18.74
C VAL A 193 -5.94 -9.32 -18.34
N SER A 194 -4.90 -10.10 -18.07
CA SER A 194 -3.60 -9.60 -17.64
C SER A 194 -2.50 -10.24 -18.47
N HIS A 195 -1.60 -9.41 -19.02
CA HIS A 195 -0.55 -9.84 -19.93
C HIS A 195 0.81 -9.40 -19.42
N SER A 196 1.58 -10.35 -18.89
CA SER A 196 2.98 -10.16 -18.54
C SER A 196 3.89 -10.43 -19.74
N PHE A 197 4.97 -9.66 -19.85
CA PHE A 197 5.97 -9.79 -20.91
C PHE A 197 7.38 -9.45 -20.40
N THR A 198 8.40 -9.69 -21.22
CA THR A 198 9.78 -9.31 -20.87
C THR A 198 9.86 -7.79 -20.74
N ALA A 199 10.41 -7.30 -19.63
CA ALA A 199 10.42 -5.86 -19.34
C ALA A 199 11.06 -5.01 -20.46
N ALA A 200 10.35 -3.97 -20.86
CA ALA A 200 10.70 -3.08 -21.95
C ALA A 200 10.56 -1.61 -21.54
N ASP A 201 11.41 -0.75 -22.10
CA ASP A 201 11.28 0.69 -21.95
C ASP A 201 10.17 1.22 -22.86
N ALA A 202 9.22 1.94 -22.29
CA ALA A 202 8.04 2.46 -22.98
C ALA A 202 7.67 3.85 -22.49
N ARG A 203 7.36 4.74 -23.42
CA ARG A 203 6.59 5.96 -23.14
C ARG A 203 5.16 5.83 -23.69
N TYR A 204 5.00 5.15 -24.82
CA TYR A 204 3.71 4.93 -25.47
C TYR A 204 3.36 3.46 -25.39
N VAL A 205 2.14 3.15 -24.95
CA VAL A 205 1.61 1.79 -24.86
C VAL A 205 0.34 1.74 -25.70
N LYS A 206 0.26 0.78 -26.61
CA LYS A 206 -0.78 0.68 -27.63
C LYS A 206 -1.38 -0.71 -27.67
N ILE A 207 -2.70 -0.78 -27.85
CA ILE A 207 -3.41 -1.98 -28.29
C ILE A 207 -3.86 -1.79 -29.73
N LEU A 208 -3.56 -2.78 -30.58
CA LEU A 208 -4.09 -2.90 -31.94
C LEU A 208 -5.20 -3.94 -31.92
N LEU A 209 -6.44 -3.50 -32.13
CA LEU A 209 -7.66 -4.28 -32.11
C LEU A 209 -7.90 -4.89 -33.50
N ILE A 210 -7.51 -6.15 -33.68
CA ILE A 210 -7.51 -6.79 -35.00
C ILE A 210 -8.90 -7.32 -35.34
N LYS A 211 -9.56 -8.01 -34.40
CA LYS A 211 -10.85 -8.66 -34.65
C LYS A 211 -11.76 -8.61 -33.44
N GLY A 212 -13.03 -8.21 -33.63
CA GLY A 212 -14.05 -8.25 -32.59
C GLY A 212 -14.59 -9.67 -32.34
N ALA A 213 -14.93 -9.99 -31.10
CA ALA A 213 -15.61 -11.25 -30.77
C ALA A 213 -17.12 -11.22 -31.09
N LEU A 214 -17.69 -10.01 -31.11
CA LEU A 214 -19.11 -9.74 -31.34
C LEU A 214 -19.27 -8.65 -32.42
N PRO A 215 -20.44 -8.52 -33.09
CA PRO A 215 -20.68 -7.51 -34.12
C PRO A 215 -20.92 -6.09 -33.56
N TYR A 216 -20.32 -5.78 -32.41
CA TYR A 216 -20.46 -4.50 -31.71
C TYR A 216 -19.10 -3.79 -31.65
N PRO A 217 -19.05 -2.45 -31.54
CA PRO A 217 -17.81 -1.72 -31.37
C PRO A 217 -17.03 -2.21 -30.14
N MET A 218 -15.76 -2.55 -30.32
CA MET A 218 -14.90 -3.03 -29.23
C MET A 218 -14.67 -1.91 -28.21
N SER A 219 -14.64 -2.29 -26.93
CA SER A 219 -14.61 -1.37 -25.80
C SER A 219 -14.03 -2.03 -24.53
N PHE A 220 -13.49 -1.21 -23.65
CA PHE A 220 -12.98 -1.65 -22.34
C PHE A 220 -13.15 -0.54 -21.31
N TRP A 221 -13.37 -0.94 -20.06
CA TRP A 221 -13.52 -0.08 -18.89
C TRP A 221 -12.17 0.52 -18.49
N GLU A 222 -11.10 -0.27 -18.48
CA GLU A 222 -9.77 0.20 -18.08
C GLU A 222 -8.66 -0.47 -18.90
N PHE A 223 -7.59 0.29 -19.14
CA PHE A 223 -6.35 -0.11 -19.80
C PHE A 223 -5.17 0.31 -18.92
N GLU A 224 -4.65 -0.63 -18.17
CA GLU A 224 -3.72 -0.38 -17.08
C GLU A 224 -2.31 -0.85 -17.46
N VAL A 225 -1.30 -0.07 -17.05
CA VAL A 225 0.10 -0.34 -17.38
C VAL A 225 0.93 -0.42 -16.12
N TYR A 226 1.76 -1.45 -16.00
CA TYR A 226 2.47 -1.75 -14.76
C TYR A 226 3.96 -2.01 -14.98
N ALA A 227 4.73 -1.63 -13.96
CA ALA A 227 6.13 -2.01 -13.78
C ALA A 227 6.21 -3.03 -12.64
N ASP A 228 5.97 -4.28 -13.01
CA ASP A 228 6.13 -5.48 -12.20
C ASP A 228 7.63 -5.76 -11.89
N PRO A 229 7.96 -6.50 -10.83
CA PRO A 229 7.32 -7.76 -10.47
C PRO A 229 5.93 -7.54 -9.89
N PRO A 230 4.96 -8.43 -10.20
CA PRO A 230 3.67 -8.37 -9.55
C PRO A 230 3.90 -8.38 -8.04
N PRO A 231 3.03 -7.74 -7.24
CA PRO A 231 3.12 -7.82 -5.79
C PRO A 231 3.34 -9.28 -5.39
N VAL A 232 4.44 -9.56 -4.70
CA VAL A 232 4.74 -10.92 -4.28
C VAL A 232 3.78 -11.24 -3.15
N ASN A 233 2.85 -12.16 -3.37
CA ASN A 233 1.99 -12.66 -2.30
C ASN A 233 2.89 -13.39 -1.28
N LEU A 234 3.17 -12.70 -0.18
CA LEU A 234 3.99 -13.18 0.92
C LEU A 234 3.34 -14.37 1.63
N ALA A 235 2.02 -14.53 1.52
CA ALA A 235 1.26 -15.64 2.08
C ALA A 235 1.38 -16.93 1.26
N LEU A 236 1.72 -16.82 -0.03
CA LEU A 236 1.68 -17.94 -0.96
C LEU A 236 2.53 -19.12 -0.46
N ASN A 237 1.88 -20.29 -0.31
CA ASN A 237 2.47 -21.54 0.16
C ASN A 237 3.15 -21.43 1.54
N LYS A 238 2.72 -20.48 2.38
CA LYS A 238 3.14 -20.38 3.77
C LYS A 238 2.32 -21.30 4.67
N THR A 239 2.48 -21.13 5.97
CA THR A 239 1.73 -21.90 6.96
C THR A 239 0.50 -21.11 7.41
N ALA A 240 -0.69 -21.66 7.17
CA ALA A 240 -1.94 -21.12 7.67
C ALA A 240 -2.51 -21.92 8.83
N THR A 241 -3.15 -21.24 9.78
CA THR A 241 -3.86 -21.83 10.91
C THR A 241 -5.13 -21.03 11.18
N ALA A 242 -6.11 -21.65 11.83
CA ALA A 242 -7.36 -21.00 12.19
C ALA A 242 -7.89 -21.50 13.54
N SER A 243 -8.84 -20.77 14.12
CA SER A 243 -9.55 -21.18 15.35
C SER A 243 -10.33 -22.48 15.17
N THR A 244 -11.06 -22.58 14.05
CA THR A 244 -11.83 -23.77 13.65
C THR A 244 -11.70 -23.94 12.14
N SER A 245 -11.96 -25.13 11.62
CA SER A 245 -11.80 -25.42 10.19
C SER A 245 -12.71 -26.57 9.78
N PHE A 246 -13.53 -26.35 8.75
CA PHE A 246 -14.22 -27.43 8.06
C PHE A 246 -13.27 -28.17 7.12
N ASN A 247 -12.34 -27.44 6.52
CA ASN A 247 -11.33 -27.92 5.58
C ASN A 247 -9.98 -27.25 5.82
N ASP A 248 -8.95 -27.66 5.09
CA ASP A 248 -7.57 -27.24 5.29
C ASP A 248 -7.37 -25.71 5.14
N PRO A 249 -6.85 -24.99 6.16
CA PRO A 249 -6.48 -23.58 6.06
C PRO A 249 -5.49 -23.23 4.96
N GLN A 250 -4.69 -24.18 4.47
CA GLN A 250 -3.74 -23.96 3.37
C GLN A 250 -4.44 -23.59 2.05
N LEU A 251 -5.71 -23.97 1.88
CA LEU A 251 -6.48 -23.78 0.64
C LEU A 251 -6.83 -22.33 0.32
N SER A 252 -6.46 -21.38 1.17
CA SER A 252 -6.67 -19.95 0.95
C SER A 252 -5.38 -19.14 0.88
N ILE A 253 -4.26 -19.83 0.70
CA ILE A 253 -2.93 -19.25 0.44
C ILE A 253 -2.16 -20.06 -0.61
N ASP A 254 -2.87 -20.79 -1.48
CA ASP A 254 -2.29 -21.67 -2.50
C ASP A 254 -2.27 -21.03 -3.90
N GLY A 255 -2.88 -19.86 -4.06
CA GLY A 255 -2.95 -19.12 -5.31
C GLY A 255 -4.02 -19.67 -6.27
N ASN A 256 -4.98 -20.45 -5.76
CA ASN A 256 -6.01 -21.10 -6.54
C ASN A 256 -7.41 -20.66 -6.11
N ILE A 257 -8.02 -19.79 -6.92
CA ILE A 257 -9.38 -19.27 -6.71
C ILE A 257 -10.50 -20.32 -6.81
N GLY A 258 -10.19 -21.58 -7.12
CA GLY A 258 -11.12 -22.71 -7.08
C GLY A 258 -11.15 -23.46 -5.74
N THR A 259 -10.23 -23.16 -4.82
CA THR A 259 -10.12 -23.74 -3.48
C THR A 259 -10.32 -22.67 -2.42
N ARG A 260 -10.89 -23.05 -1.26
CA ARG A 260 -11.19 -22.11 -0.17
C ARG A 260 -10.95 -22.72 1.18
N TRP A 261 -10.74 -21.87 2.19
CA TRP A 261 -10.86 -22.25 3.59
C TRP A 261 -12.20 -21.77 4.18
N SER A 262 -12.78 -22.55 5.09
CA SER A 262 -14.01 -22.20 5.84
C SER A 262 -13.93 -22.56 7.32
N ILE A 263 -14.54 -21.73 8.17
CA ILE A 263 -14.77 -22.06 9.59
C ILE A 263 -15.66 -23.32 9.72
N ALA A 264 -15.55 -24.04 10.84
CA ALA A 264 -16.21 -25.35 10.99
C ALA A 264 -17.75 -25.27 11.09
N ALA A 265 -18.27 -24.17 11.64
CA ALA A 265 -19.69 -23.93 11.82
C ALA A 265 -19.96 -22.41 11.75
N ALA A 266 -21.23 -22.01 11.57
CA ALA A 266 -21.60 -20.59 11.52
C ALA A 266 -21.53 -19.94 12.92
N THR A 267 -20.32 -19.55 13.33
CA THR A 267 -20.00 -18.90 14.61
C THR A 267 -19.31 -17.55 14.39
N ASP A 268 -19.48 -16.66 15.38
CA ASP A 268 -18.85 -15.34 15.43
C ASP A 268 -17.56 -15.40 16.28
N ASN A 269 -16.68 -14.41 16.11
CA ASN A 269 -15.39 -14.28 16.81
C ASN A 269 -14.37 -15.39 16.51
N GLU A 270 -14.34 -15.85 15.25
CA GLU A 270 -13.35 -16.80 14.74
C GLU A 270 -12.10 -16.07 14.23
N TRP A 271 -10.98 -16.77 14.05
CA TRP A 271 -9.77 -16.19 13.47
C TRP A 271 -9.08 -17.12 12.47
N TYR A 272 -8.38 -16.51 11.52
CA TYR A 272 -7.47 -17.16 10.58
C TYR A 272 -6.14 -16.41 10.57
N LYS A 273 -5.01 -17.12 10.46
CA LYS A 273 -3.66 -16.56 10.58
C LYS A 273 -2.69 -17.24 9.61
N VAL A 274 -1.80 -16.44 9.03
CA VAL A 274 -0.64 -16.89 8.23
C VAL A 274 0.66 -16.56 8.98
N ASP A 275 1.57 -17.53 9.09
CA ASP A 275 2.98 -17.33 9.46
C ASP A 275 3.84 -17.22 8.18
N LEU A 276 4.40 -16.04 7.93
CA LEU A 276 5.22 -15.72 6.75
C LEU A 276 6.59 -16.44 6.77
N GLY A 277 6.95 -17.07 7.90
CA GLY A 277 8.17 -17.83 8.14
C GLY A 277 9.36 -16.99 8.61
N LYS A 278 9.31 -15.67 8.39
CA LYS A 278 10.26 -14.68 8.87
C LYS A 278 9.58 -13.31 8.93
N ASN A 279 10.22 -12.34 9.57
CA ASN A 279 9.74 -10.96 9.52
C ASN A 279 9.85 -10.43 8.09
N GLU A 280 8.74 -9.92 7.58
CA GLU A 280 8.60 -9.23 6.32
C GLU A 280 7.93 -7.88 6.58
N THR A 281 8.15 -6.91 5.69
CA THR A 281 7.36 -5.69 5.69
C THR A 281 6.00 -5.99 5.05
N VAL A 282 4.89 -5.68 5.73
CA VAL A 282 3.52 -5.93 5.26
C VAL A 282 2.76 -4.61 5.22
N GLY A 283 2.04 -4.36 4.13
CA GLY A 283 1.30 -3.11 3.93
C GLY A 283 -0.06 -3.27 3.25
N ARG A 284 -0.41 -4.48 2.79
CA ARG A 284 -1.73 -4.78 2.24
C ARG A 284 -2.11 -6.23 2.47
N VAL A 285 -3.41 -6.42 2.65
CA VAL A 285 -4.06 -7.73 2.66
C VAL A 285 -5.22 -7.68 1.69
N ASP A 286 -5.26 -8.63 0.76
CA ASP A 286 -6.39 -8.83 -0.15
C ASP A 286 -7.15 -10.07 0.30
N ILE A 287 -8.48 -9.98 0.32
CA ILE A 287 -9.37 -11.07 0.73
C ILE A 287 -10.34 -11.33 -0.41
N LYS A 288 -10.33 -12.56 -0.92
CA LYS A 288 -11.30 -13.03 -1.92
C LYS A 288 -12.40 -13.80 -1.24
N TRP A 289 -13.43 -13.10 -0.76
CA TRP A 289 -14.50 -13.74 -0.01
C TRP A 289 -15.26 -14.77 -0.86
N GLU A 290 -15.75 -15.84 -0.24
CA GLU A 290 -16.84 -16.61 -0.81
C GLU A 290 -18.18 -15.85 -0.61
N GLY A 291 -19.29 -16.44 -1.06
CA GLY A 291 -20.63 -15.90 -0.78
C GLY A 291 -20.91 -15.75 0.73
N ALA A 292 -20.34 -16.62 1.58
CA ALA A 292 -20.42 -16.49 3.04
C ALA A 292 -19.22 -15.71 3.60
N TYR A 293 -19.42 -14.42 3.88
CA TYR A 293 -18.38 -13.49 4.34
C TYR A 293 -18.66 -12.94 5.75
N SER A 294 -17.74 -12.11 6.26
CA SER A 294 -17.89 -11.40 7.53
C SER A 294 -18.16 -9.91 7.30
N THR A 295 -19.21 -9.34 7.91
CA THR A 295 -19.50 -7.90 7.84
C THR A 295 -18.58 -7.08 8.75
N GLU A 296 -18.19 -7.67 9.89
CA GLU A 296 -17.31 -7.04 10.87
C GLU A 296 -16.04 -7.89 11.06
N TYR A 297 -14.88 -7.33 10.75
CA TYR A 297 -13.60 -8.01 10.97
C TYR A 297 -12.46 -7.01 11.18
N ALA A 298 -11.35 -7.52 11.72
CA ALA A 298 -10.12 -6.78 11.91
C ALA A 298 -8.93 -7.57 11.36
N ILE A 299 -8.00 -6.87 10.70
CA ILE A 299 -6.71 -7.41 10.31
C ILE A 299 -5.69 -6.97 11.35
N GLN A 300 -4.93 -7.93 11.86
CA GLN A 300 -3.93 -7.77 12.89
C GLN A 300 -2.60 -8.35 12.44
N VAL A 301 -1.50 -7.74 12.88
CA VAL A 301 -0.15 -8.22 12.61
C VAL A 301 0.65 -8.41 13.89
N SER A 302 1.65 -9.28 13.85
CA SER A 302 2.57 -9.54 14.95
C SER A 302 3.93 -10.01 14.45
N THR A 303 5.01 -9.71 15.18
CA THR A 303 6.34 -10.27 14.95
C THR A 303 6.62 -11.52 15.79
N ASP A 304 5.83 -11.77 16.82
CA ASP A 304 6.11 -12.78 17.86
C ASP A 304 4.96 -13.78 18.13
N ASP A 305 3.82 -13.61 17.46
CA ASP A 305 2.59 -14.40 17.66
C ASP A 305 1.98 -14.27 19.06
N VAL A 306 2.38 -13.26 19.83
CA VAL A 306 1.90 -13.00 21.20
C VAL A 306 1.20 -11.65 21.25
N VAL A 307 1.88 -10.59 20.79
CA VAL A 307 1.34 -9.23 20.78
C VAL A 307 0.87 -8.89 19.37
N TYR A 308 -0.41 -8.60 19.24
CA TYR A 308 -1.03 -8.24 17.98
C TYR A 308 -1.40 -6.76 17.94
N THR A 309 -1.07 -6.12 16.83
CA THR A 309 -1.50 -4.74 16.51
C THR A 309 -2.55 -4.79 15.41
N THR A 310 -3.70 -4.16 15.63
CA THR A 310 -4.72 -3.98 14.58
C THR A 310 -4.25 -2.94 13.57
N VAL A 311 -4.20 -3.32 12.29
CA VAL A 311 -3.80 -2.45 11.17
C VAL A 311 -4.98 -2.03 10.30
N PHE A 312 -6.08 -2.76 10.37
CA PHE A 312 -7.34 -2.43 9.70
C PHE A 312 -8.53 -3.02 10.47
N SER A 313 -9.69 -2.37 10.41
CA SER A 313 -10.96 -2.90 10.91
C SER A 313 -12.14 -2.32 10.14
N THR A 314 -13.21 -3.09 9.99
CA THR A 314 -14.48 -2.65 9.40
C THR A 314 -15.66 -3.25 10.16
N THR A 315 -16.81 -2.59 10.07
CA THR A 315 -18.09 -3.11 10.58
C THR A 315 -19.18 -3.21 9.49
N THR A 316 -18.83 -2.89 8.25
CA THR A 316 -19.81 -2.74 7.15
C THR A 316 -19.32 -3.37 5.86
N SER A 317 -18.51 -4.43 5.91
CA SER A 317 -18.08 -5.11 4.70
C SER A 317 -19.26 -5.69 3.92
N THR A 318 -19.19 -5.63 2.60
CA THR A 318 -20.19 -6.15 1.66
C THR A 318 -19.76 -7.48 1.01
N GLY A 319 -18.64 -8.08 1.44
CA GLY A 319 -18.07 -9.28 0.82
C GLY A 319 -17.38 -8.98 -0.52
N GLY A 320 -17.24 -10.01 -1.37
CA GLY A 320 -16.56 -9.94 -2.68
C GLY A 320 -15.03 -9.91 -2.58
N ASP A 321 -14.37 -9.44 -3.63
CA ASP A 321 -12.92 -9.21 -3.60
C ASP A 321 -12.66 -7.84 -2.97
N VAL A 322 -11.90 -7.82 -1.87
CA VAL A 322 -11.55 -6.61 -1.13
C VAL A 322 -10.05 -6.49 -0.94
N SER A 323 -9.56 -5.25 -0.95
CA SER A 323 -8.15 -4.93 -0.73
C SER A 323 -8.03 -3.89 0.38
N HIS A 324 -7.15 -4.15 1.34
CA HIS A 324 -6.94 -3.30 2.50
C HIS A 324 -5.47 -2.89 2.61
N SER A 325 -5.15 -1.71 2.09
CA SER A 325 -3.84 -1.09 2.31
C SER A 325 -3.79 -0.35 3.65
N PHE A 326 -2.65 -0.43 4.32
CA PHE A 326 -2.36 0.26 5.57
C PHE A 326 -0.90 0.75 5.59
N THR A 327 -0.53 1.47 6.64
CA THR A 327 0.88 1.88 6.81
C THR A 327 1.74 0.64 6.97
N ALA A 328 2.77 0.50 6.13
CA ALA A 328 3.63 -0.68 6.13
C ALA A 328 4.30 -0.90 7.49
N VAL A 329 4.28 -2.14 7.96
CA VAL A 329 4.76 -2.56 9.29
C VAL A 329 5.51 -3.88 9.17
N ASP A 330 6.55 -4.06 9.98
CA ASP A 330 7.24 -5.35 10.04
C ASP A 330 6.37 -6.36 10.79
N ALA A 331 6.15 -7.52 10.17
CA ALA A 331 5.31 -8.59 10.69
C ALA A 331 5.85 -9.96 10.25
N ARG A 332 5.66 -10.97 11.10
CA ARG A 332 5.81 -12.38 10.72
C ARG A 332 4.46 -13.08 10.64
N TYR A 333 3.50 -12.65 11.47
CA TYR A 333 2.17 -13.22 11.55
C TYR A 333 1.15 -12.18 11.11
N VAL A 334 0.24 -12.58 10.22
CA VAL A 334 -0.89 -11.76 9.79
C VAL A 334 -2.16 -12.54 10.05
N LYS A 335 -3.09 -11.94 10.78
CA LYS A 335 -4.30 -12.58 11.29
C LYS A 335 -5.52 -11.76 10.95
N ILE A 336 -6.59 -12.41 10.51
CA ILE A 336 -7.93 -11.82 10.45
C ILE A 336 -8.77 -12.35 11.62
N LEU A 337 -9.44 -11.42 12.31
CA LEU A 337 -10.46 -11.72 13.31
C LEU A 337 -11.83 -11.50 12.66
N LEU A 338 -12.60 -12.58 12.50
CA LEU A 338 -13.94 -12.62 11.93
C LEU A 338 -14.95 -12.38 13.06
N ILE A 339 -15.34 -11.12 13.28
CA ILE A 339 -16.12 -10.70 14.45
C ILE A 339 -17.60 -11.03 14.25
N LYS A 340 -18.16 -10.76 13.06
CA LYS A 340 -19.57 -10.99 12.77
C LYS A 340 -19.79 -11.56 11.37
N ALA A 341 -20.49 -12.69 11.29
CA ALA A 341 -20.89 -13.27 10.00
C ALA A 341 -22.01 -12.45 9.32
N ALA A 342 -21.94 -12.33 8.00
CA ALA A 342 -22.96 -11.67 7.19
C ALA A 342 -24.22 -12.52 6.97
N LEU A 343 -24.05 -13.83 6.93
CA LEU A 343 -25.05 -14.83 6.56
C LEU A 343 -25.06 -15.97 7.60
N PRO A 344 -26.14 -16.77 7.69
CA PRO A 344 -26.21 -17.92 8.60
C PRO A 344 -25.37 -19.13 8.14
N TYR A 345 -24.35 -18.89 7.31
CA TYR A 345 -23.45 -19.90 6.76
C TYR A 345 -22.04 -19.71 7.31
N PRO A 346 -21.23 -20.77 7.42
CA PRO A 346 -19.83 -20.67 7.82
C PRO A 346 -19.05 -19.69 6.94
N THR A 347 -18.47 -18.65 7.54
CA THR A 347 -17.62 -17.69 6.82
C THR A 347 -16.45 -18.38 6.13
N SER A 348 -16.11 -17.92 4.93
CA SER A 348 -15.03 -18.48 4.12
C SER A 348 -14.50 -17.51 3.07
N PHE A 349 -13.30 -17.80 2.57
CA PHE A 349 -12.67 -17.06 1.48
C PHE A 349 -11.81 -17.99 0.63
N TRP A 350 -11.77 -17.70 -0.67
CA TRP A 350 -10.96 -18.37 -1.67
C TRP A 350 -9.47 -18.08 -1.46
N GLU A 351 -9.12 -16.83 -1.17
CA GLU A 351 -7.72 -16.42 -0.97
C GLU A 351 -7.60 -15.35 0.11
N PHE A 352 -6.49 -15.41 0.84
CA PHE A 352 -6.03 -14.43 1.82
C PHE A 352 -4.58 -14.07 1.52
N GLU A 353 -4.43 -13.03 0.71
CA GLU A 353 -3.16 -12.67 0.11
C GLU A 353 -2.51 -11.54 0.92
N ILE A 354 -1.20 -11.60 1.11
CA ILE A 354 -0.45 -10.64 1.93
C ILE A 354 0.65 -10.01 1.09
N TYR A 355 0.73 -8.69 1.09
CA TYR A 355 1.67 -7.94 0.25
C TYR A 355 2.45 -6.90 1.06
N LYS A 356 3.60 -6.48 0.52
CA LYS A 356 4.39 -5.41 1.15
C LYS A 356 3.67 -4.06 1.07
N LYS A 357 2.80 -3.86 0.07
CA LYS A 357 1.82 -2.76 -0.01
C LYS A 357 0.67 -2.98 -0.99
#